data_AF-A0A1F7W4K4-F1
#
_entry.id   AF-A0A1F7W4K4-F1
#
_cell.length_a   1.000
_cell.length_b   1.000
_cell.length_c   1.000
_cell.angle_alpha   90.00
_cell.angle_beta   90.00
_cell.angle_gamma   90.00
#
_symmetry.space_group_name_H-M   'P 1'
#
loop_
_entity.id
_entity.type
_entity.pdbx_description
1 polymer ?
#
loop_
_entity_poly.entity_id
_entity_poly.type
_entity_poly.pdbx_seq_one_letter_code
_entity_poly.pdbx_strand_id
1 'polypeptide(L)'
;MEEEKRAEATMTDNRHRVATLRRRKKISENTYEFQFHVEQPFSFEAGQYVWVVVPNLVHSDTRGERRPMSIASAPNANGDIRIFMRRGESGFKKTLMEMRVGAKLTVIGPFGFSFCFPEDPNIPVVLIAGGVGIAPFCSLIQSMKENIERKVPIRLLYADRSEARAPYLEDLRAWAKGDKRLEYSFISGEISPNDFKPFLKDKAALYFVSGSQNFVDVAHASLLEHGIADNQMRFENFHPTMSFTKFIHEAFLGNSSKISPVDVNHDTESRLNILFSAIESTSHHIMITDVQGNVIYANAAAQRMTGFTFDEMLGNTPRLWGGLMPRSFYRDFWKTIGSGNRVDTELINRRKDGTLYSVLAHISPIKDLNGEVVAYIGTEEDVSYIRSAEREEKEARMEAERQYVVLERMNRLMVGRELRMREMKQTIKKLKEGSSHHDGV
;
A
#
# COMPACT_ATOMS: atom_id res chain seq x y z
N MET A 1 6.00 36.84 3.72
CA MET A 1 4.94 36.12 4.48
C MET A 1 3.74 35.65 3.65
N GLU A 2 3.01 36.49 2.91
CA GLU A 2 1.93 35.98 2.02
C GLU A 2 2.46 35.40 0.69
N GLU A 3 3.57 35.93 0.16
CA GLU A 3 4.30 35.31 -0.96
C GLU A 3 5.09 34.06 -0.56
N GLU A 4 5.58 33.99 0.68
CA GLU A 4 6.22 32.77 1.23
C GLU A 4 5.21 31.67 1.52
N LYS A 5 3.99 32.00 1.99
CA LYS A 5 2.89 31.02 2.10
C LYS A 5 2.39 30.54 0.74
N ARG A 6 2.50 31.36 -0.31
CA ARG A 6 2.25 30.93 -1.70
C ARG A 6 3.37 30.03 -2.23
N ALA A 7 4.62 30.29 -1.85
CA ALA A 7 5.76 29.42 -2.17
C ALA A 7 5.71 28.08 -1.41
N GLU A 8 5.27 28.06 -0.14
CA GLU A 8 5.06 26.83 0.63
C GLU A 8 3.84 26.02 0.16
N ALA A 9 2.80 26.66 -0.39
CA ALA A 9 1.71 25.99 -1.10
C ALA A 9 2.13 25.39 -2.46
N THR A 10 3.37 25.64 -2.90
CA THR A 10 3.95 25.12 -4.15
C THR A 10 5.14 24.18 -3.88
N MET A 11 5.15 23.49 -2.74
CA MET A 11 5.82 22.18 -2.65
C MET A 11 4.87 21.10 -3.17
N THR A 12 4.46 21.23 -4.44
CA THR A 12 3.90 20.12 -5.21
C THR A 12 4.88 18.96 -5.13
N ASP A 13 4.41 17.78 -4.72
CA ASP A 13 5.11 16.51 -4.80
C ASP A 13 6.01 16.49 -6.04
N ASN A 14 7.34 16.54 -5.84
CA ASN A 14 8.32 16.83 -6.89
C ASN A 14 8.40 15.73 -7.96
N ARG A 15 7.57 14.70 -7.81
CA ARG A 15 7.37 13.56 -8.72
C ARG A 15 6.22 13.78 -9.71
N HIS A 16 5.33 14.75 -9.49
CA HIS A 16 4.28 15.11 -10.44
C HIS A 16 4.84 16.02 -11.53
N ARG A 17 4.72 15.57 -12.78
CA ARG A 17 5.30 16.23 -13.94
C ARG A 17 4.26 16.33 -15.05
N VAL A 18 4.24 17.49 -15.71
CA VAL A 18 3.39 17.69 -16.88
C VAL A 18 4.09 17.08 -18.07
N ALA A 19 3.39 16.24 -18.82
CA ALA A 19 3.93 15.63 -20.03
C ALA A 19 3.01 15.89 -21.23
N THR A 20 3.62 16.15 -22.37
CA THR A 20 2.91 16.39 -23.64
C THR A 20 2.99 15.15 -24.52
N LEU A 21 1.85 14.65 -25.00
CA LEU A 21 1.78 13.55 -25.97
C LEU A 21 2.37 14.01 -27.31
N ARG A 22 3.56 13.52 -27.67
CA ARG A 22 4.26 13.86 -28.91
C ARG A 22 3.86 12.98 -30.08
N ARG A 23 3.64 11.69 -29.81
CA ARG A 23 3.42 10.71 -30.87
C ARG A 23 2.61 9.53 -30.36
N ARG A 24 1.74 9.00 -31.23
CA ARG A 24 1.08 7.71 -31.07
C ARG A 24 1.39 6.85 -32.29
N LYS A 25 1.91 5.64 -32.08
CA LYS A 25 2.31 4.72 -33.16
C LYS A 25 1.79 3.32 -32.89
N LYS A 26 1.18 2.66 -33.88
CA LYS A 26 0.91 1.22 -33.80
C LYS A 26 2.24 0.47 -33.97
N ILE A 27 2.61 -0.38 -33.02
CA ILE A 27 3.91 -1.08 -33.01
C ILE A 27 3.79 -2.59 -33.24
N SER A 28 2.62 -3.16 -32.98
CA SER A 28 2.28 -4.54 -33.33
C SER A 28 0.76 -4.69 -33.42
N GLU A 29 0.27 -5.89 -33.72
CA GLU A 29 -1.16 -6.18 -33.69
C GLU A 29 -1.76 -5.81 -32.32
N ASN A 30 -2.77 -4.95 -32.36
CA ASN A 30 -3.47 -4.46 -31.18
C ASN A 30 -2.61 -3.74 -30.13
N THR A 31 -1.39 -3.26 -30.45
CA THR A 31 -0.50 -2.54 -29.52
C THR A 31 -0.12 -1.16 -30.05
N TYR A 32 -0.20 -0.17 -29.18
CA TYR A 32 0.15 1.21 -29.48
C TYR A 32 1.17 1.74 -28.49
N GLU A 33 2.21 2.38 -29.03
CA GLU A 33 3.19 3.18 -28.32
C GLU A 33 2.73 4.63 -28.23
N PHE A 34 3.02 5.23 -27.09
CA PHE A 34 2.83 6.65 -26.80
C PHE A 34 4.16 7.23 -26.38
N GLN A 35 4.59 8.29 -27.06
CA GLN A 35 5.76 9.07 -26.71
C GLN A 35 5.30 10.35 -26.02
N PHE A 36 5.82 10.58 -24.83
CA PHE A 36 5.60 11.79 -24.06
C PHE A 36 6.89 12.58 -23.92
N HIS A 37 6.78 13.89 -23.98
CA HIS A 37 7.83 14.80 -23.55
C HIS A 37 7.49 15.33 -22.16
N VAL A 38 8.30 15.02 -21.16
CA VAL A 38 8.13 15.54 -19.79
C VAL A 38 8.69 16.96 -19.74
N GLU A 39 7.84 17.96 -19.47
CA GLU A 39 8.17 19.38 -19.66
C GLU A 39 9.21 19.89 -18.64
N GLN A 40 9.25 19.30 -17.46
CA GLN A 40 10.26 19.61 -16.44
C GLN A 40 11.37 18.55 -16.45
N PRO A 41 12.57 18.84 -15.91
CA PRO A 41 13.65 17.87 -15.80
C PRO A 41 13.17 16.56 -15.17
N PHE A 42 13.43 15.47 -15.89
CA PHE A 42 13.00 14.12 -15.56
C PHE A 42 14.13 13.15 -15.84
N SER A 43 14.69 12.59 -14.77
CA SER A 43 15.71 11.54 -14.84
C SER A 43 15.11 10.25 -14.31
N PHE A 44 15.44 9.14 -14.96
CA PHE A 44 15.01 7.80 -14.58
C PHE A 44 16.09 6.78 -14.95
N GLU A 45 16.08 5.65 -14.26
CA GLU A 45 16.94 4.50 -14.56
C GLU A 45 16.21 3.51 -15.47
N ALA A 46 16.96 2.84 -16.34
CA ALA A 46 16.40 1.87 -17.25
C ALA A 46 15.72 0.73 -16.48
N GLY A 47 14.50 0.36 -16.89
CA GLY A 47 13.66 -0.63 -16.19
C GLY A 47 12.60 -0.03 -15.25
N GLN A 48 12.66 1.27 -14.97
CA GLN A 48 11.67 1.96 -14.15
C GLN A 48 10.32 2.18 -14.86
N TYR A 49 9.29 2.49 -14.06
CA TYR A 49 7.95 2.82 -14.51
C TYR A 49 7.49 4.17 -13.99
N VAL A 50 6.41 4.68 -14.58
CA VAL A 50 5.71 5.90 -14.15
C VAL A 50 4.22 5.66 -14.06
N TRP A 51 3.51 6.43 -13.24
CA TRP A 51 2.06 6.53 -13.36
C TRP A 51 1.71 7.56 -14.42
N VAL A 52 0.92 7.14 -15.41
CA VAL A 52 0.31 8.04 -16.39
C VAL A 52 -1.10 8.33 -15.92
N VAL A 53 -1.41 9.62 -15.75
CA VAL A 53 -2.71 10.13 -15.30
C VAL A 53 -3.32 10.94 -16.43
N VAL A 54 -4.46 10.49 -16.96
CA VAL A 54 -5.20 11.27 -17.97
C VAL A 54 -6.03 12.36 -17.27
N PRO A 55 -6.02 13.62 -17.75
CA PRO A 55 -6.61 14.75 -17.03
C PRO A 55 -8.14 14.72 -16.99
N ASN A 56 -8.78 14.11 -17.99
CA ASN A 56 -10.23 13.93 -18.07
C ASN A 56 -10.52 12.52 -18.57
N LEU A 57 -11.03 11.67 -17.70
CA LEU A 57 -11.40 10.30 -18.06
C LEU A 57 -12.72 10.32 -18.85
N VAL A 58 -12.62 10.32 -20.19
CA VAL A 58 -13.78 10.42 -21.11
C VAL A 58 -14.67 9.18 -21.03
N HIS A 59 -14.07 8.02 -20.75
CA HIS A 59 -14.75 6.74 -20.64
C HIS A 59 -14.65 6.23 -19.22
N SER A 60 -15.77 5.88 -18.59
CA SER A 60 -15.78 5.31 -17.25
C SER A 60 -14.82 4.11 -17.12
N ASP A 61 -14.06 4.08 -16.04
CA ASP A 61 -13.11 3.01 -15.75
C ASP A 61 -13.11 2.73 -14.25
N THR A 62 -13.40 1.49 -13.87
CA THR A 62 -13.48 1.07 -12.46
C THR A 62 -12.15 1.17 -11.74
N ARG A 63 -11.03 1.21 -12.48
CA ARG A 63 -9.68 1.38 -11.93
C ARG A 63 -9.22 2.85 -11.95
N GLY A 64 -10.07 3.79 -12.35
CA GLY A 64 -9.79 5.22 -12.37
C GLY A 64 -8.90 5.68 -13.53
N GLU A 65 -8.44 6.93 -13.44
CA GLU A 65 -7.78 7.72 -14.49
C GLU A 65 -6.25 7.58 -14.54
N ARG A 66 -5.67 6.80 -13.65
CA ARG A 66 -4.21 6.58 -13.57
C ARG A 66 -3.82 5.12 -13.76
N ARG A 67 -2.80 4.85 -14.58
CA ARG A 67 -2.19 3.50 -14.67
C ARG A 67 -0.69 3.62 -14.49
N PRO A 68 -0.06 2.68 -13.77
CA PRO A 68 1.38 2.57 -13.86
C PRO A 68 1.72 2.03 -15.26
N MET A 69 2.83 2.46 -15.83
CA MET A 69 3.31 2.09 -17.17
C MET A 69 4.84 2.06 -17.15
N SER A 70 5.43 0.91 -17.48
CA SER A 70 6.88 0.78 -17.62
C SER A 70 7.39 1.70 -18.73
N ILE A 71 8.52 2.35 -18.47
CA ILE A 71 9.18 3.14 -19.50
C ILE A 71 9.92 2.17 -20.42
N ALA A 72 9.63 2.25 -21.72
CA ALA A 72 10.19 1.39 -22.75
C ALA A 72 11.37 2.03 -23.51
N SER A 73 11.59 3.33 -23.35
CA SER A 73 12.77 4.03 -23.89
C SER A 73 13.96 3.93 -22.94
N ALA A 74 15.18 4.02 -23.49
CA ALA A 74 16.35 4.27 -22.65
C ALA A 74 16.25 5.63 -21.94
N PRO A 75 16.85 5.77 -20.74
CA PRO A 75 17.14 7.06 -20.13
C PRO A 75 17.77 8.01 -21.15
N ASN A 76 17.30 9.25 -21.19
CA ASN A 76 17.85 10.26 -22.09
C ASN A 76 17.67 11.66 -21.49
N ALA A 77 18.57 12.58 -21.87
CA ALA A 77 18.60 13.93 -21.33
C ALA A 77 17.44 14.82 -21.80
N ASN A 78 16.67 14.41 -22.82
CA ASN A 78 15.64 15.25 -23.44
C ASN A 78 14.27 15.10 -22.78
N GLY A 79 14.13 14.29 -21.72
CA GLY A 79 12.88 14.11 -20.99
C GLY A 79 11.81 13.33 -21.77
N ASP A 80 12.18 12.71 -22.89
CA ASP A 80 11.26 11.93 -23.70
C ASP A 80 11.15 10.51 -23.17
N ILE A 81 9.93 10.07 -22.86
CA ILE A 81 9.63 8.70 -22.45
C ILE A 81 8.69 8.03 -23.45
N ARG A 82 8.88 6.73 -23.66
CA ARG A 82 7.95 5.89 -24.42
C ARG A 82 7.31 4.87 -23.50
N ILE A 83 6.00 4.72 -23.60
CA ILE A 83 5.25 3.60 -23.02
C ILE A 83 4.46 2.92 -24.13
N PHE A 84 3.95 1.72 -23.89
CA PHE A 84 3.00 1.13 -24.82
C PHE A 84 1.99 0.23 -24.10
N MET A 85 0.86 0.00 -24.76
CA MET A 85 -0.18 -0.86 -24.23
C MET A 85 -0.96 -1.54 -25.35
N ARG A 86 -1.58 -2.68 -25.01
CA ARG A 86 -2.64 -3.24 -25.84
C ARG A 86 -3.88 -2.37 -25.78
N ARG A 87 -4.56 -2.22 -26.92
CA ARG A 87 -5.93 -1.71 -26.95
C ARG A 87 -6.82 -2.65 -26.13
N GLY A 88 -7.81 -2.09 -25.46
CA GLY A 88 -8.80 -2.85 -24.71
C GLY A 88 -9.95 -1.96 -24.23
N GLU A 89 -10.87 -2.56 -23.48
CA GLU A 89 -12.13 -1.91 -23.10
C GLU A 89 -12.03 -0.89 -21.95
N SER A 90 -10.90 -0.90 -21.24
CA SER A 90 -10.59 0.04 -20.15
C SER A 90 -10.78 1.49 -20.61
N GLY A 91 -11.57 2.24 -19.84
CA GLY A 91 -11.85 3.64 -20.11
C GLY A 91 -10.60 4.52 -20.09
N PHE A 92 -9.60 4.21 -19.24
CA PHE A 92 -8.28 4.83 -19.28
C PHE A 92 -7.62 4.64 -20.65
N LYS A 93 -7.59 3.42 -21.16
CA LYS A 93 -6.93 3.08 -22.43
C LYS A 93 -7.64 3.74 -23.62
N LYS A 94 -8.98 3.74 -23.63
CA LYS A 94 -9.79 4.42 -24.64
C LYS A 94 -9.51 5.92 -24.64
N THR A 95 -9.54 6.54 -23.46
CA THR A 95 -9.25 7.97 -23.28
C THR A 95 -7.86 8.32 -23.81
N LEU A 96 -6.82 7.58 -23.42
CA LEU A 96 -5.45 7.84 -23.89
C LEU A 96 -5.30 7.59 -25.41
N MET A 97 -6.02 6.61 -25.99
CA MET A 97 -6.08 6.38 -27.43
C MET A 97 -6.78 7.52 -28.21
N GLU A 98 -7.67 8.27 -27.58
CA GLU A 98 -8.42 9.37 -28.20
C GLU A 98 -7.74 10.73 -28.01
N MET A 99 -6.78 10.85 -27.07
CA MET A 99 -6.01 12.07 -26.88
C MET A 99 -5.35 12.53 -28.19
N ARG A 100 -5.41 13.84 -28.44
CA ARG A 100 -4.74 14.49 -29.56
C ARG A 100 -3.25 14.61 -29.27
N VAL A 101 -2.42 14.45 -30.29
CA VAL A 101 -1.02 14.84 -30.21
C VAL A 101 -0.94 16.33 -29.85
N GLY A 102 -0.08 16.69 -28.91
CA GLY A 102 0.02 18.00 -28.28
C GLY A 102 -0.80 18.15 -26.99
N ALA A 103 -1.69 17.20 -26.67
CA ALA A 103 -2.42 17.23 -25.41
C ALA A 103 -1.49 16.94 -24.21
N LYS A 104 -1.78 17.62 -23.10
CA LYS A 104 -1.06 17.46 -21.84
C LYS A 104 -1.69 16.38 -20.95
N LEU A 105 -0.87 15.70 -20.17
CA LEU A 105 -1.26 14.78 -19.10
C LEU A 105 -0.27 14.87 -17.94
N THR A 106 -0.53 14.12 -16.86
CA THR A 106 0.41 14.05 -15.73
C THR A 106 1.14 12.72 -15.71
N VAL A 107 2.45 12.79 -15.54
CA VAL A 107 3.34 11.66 -15.26
C VAL A 107 3.77 11.78 -13.79
N ILE A 108 3.67 10.69 -13.03
CA ILE A 108 4.15 10.62 -11.65
C ILE A 108 5.26 9.58 -11.58
N GLY A 109 6.43 9.96 -11.07
CA GLY A 109 7.56 9.03 -10.88
C GLY A 109 8.93 9.69 -11.08
N PRO A 110 9.97 8.90 -11.41
CA PRO A 110 9.93 7.46 -11.70
C PRO A 110 9.84 6.56 -10.45
N PHE A 111 9.54 5.27 -10.66
CA PHE A 111 9.45 4.22 -9.63
C PHE A 111 10.06 2.90 -10.14
N GLY A 112 10.32 1.94 -9.24
CA GLY A 112 10.72 0.57 -9.61
C GLY A 112 12.22 0.30 -9.67
N PHE A 113 13.00 0.84 -8.72
CA PHE A 113 14.46 0.60 -8.61
C PHE A 113 14.86 -0.89 -8.57
N SER A 114 13.99 -1.77 -8.07
CA SER A 114 14.22 -3.22 -8.03
C SER A 114 14.29 -3.89 -9.41
N PHE A 115 13.88 -3.20 -10.47
CA PHE A 115 13.84 -3.71 -11.84
C PHE A 115 14.94 -3.11 -12.75
N CYS A 116 15.91 -2.44 -12.15
CA CYS A 116 17.11 -1.90 -12.81
C CYS A 116 18.22 -2.96 -12.88
N PHE A 117 19.25 -2.74 -13.71
CA PHE A 117 20.43 -3.61 -13.70
C PHE A 117 21.09 -3.63 -12.31
N PRO A 118 21.66 -4.76 -11.87
CA PRO A 118 22.43 -4.78 -10.62
C PRO A 118 23.68 -3.90 -10.76
N GLU A 119 24.07 -3.27 -9.65
CA GLU A 119 25.25 -2.40 -9.56
C GLU A 119 26.53 -3.12 -10.00
N ASP A 120 26.68 -4.41 -9.65
CA ASP A 120 27.80 -5.21 -10.13
C ASP A 120 27.57 -5.62 -11.61
N PRO A 121 28.40 -5.12 -12.54
CA PRO A 121 28.27 -5.41 -13.97
C PRO A 121 28.59 -6.87 -14.32
N ASN A 122 29.16 -7.64 -13.39
CA ASN A 122 29.54 -9.05 -13.59
C ASN A 122 28.44 -10.03 -13.22
N ILE A 123 27.38 -9.61 -12.53
CA ILE A 123 26.24 -10.47 -12.21
C ILE A 123 25.48 -10.77 -13.50
N PRO A 124 25.35 -12.04 -13.95
CA PRO A 124 24.59 -12.38 -15.14
C PRO A 124 23.10 -12.01 -14.99
N VAL A 125 22.43 -11.66 -16.09
CA VAL A 125 21.03 -11.24 -16.07
C VAL A 125 20.22 -12.04 -17.08
N VAL A 126 19.09 -12.58 -16.61
CA VAL A 126 18.09 -13.26 -17.42
C VAL A 126 16.80 -12.45 -17.35
N LEU A 127 16.27 -12.08 -18.51
CA LEU A 127 15.02 -11.34 -18.67
C LEU A 127 13.95 -12.28 -19.22
N ILE A 128 12.78 -12.31 -18.63
CA ILE A 128 11.66 -13.20 -19.00
C ILE A 128 10.42 -12.35 -19.22
N ALA A 129 9.99 -12.26 -20.47
CA ALA A 129 8.97 -11.32 -20.92
C ALA A 129 7.75 -12.01 -21.53
N GLY A 130 6.56 -11.60 -21.10
CA GLY A 130 5.29 -12.05 -21.66
C GLY A 130 4.50 -10.89 -22.26
N GLY A 131 4.29 -10.90 -23.58
CA GLY A 131 3.50 -9.90 -24.29
C GLY A 131 3.99 -8.46 -24.03
N VAL A 132 3.16 -7.61 -23.42
CA VAL A 132 3.55 -6.22 -23.14
C VAL A 132 4.55 -6.05 -22.00
N GLY A 133 4.80 -7.11 -21.21
CA GLY A 133 5.83 -7.12 -20.17
C GLY A 133 7.27 -7.00 -20.69
N ILE A 134 7.46 -6.96 -22.01
CA ILE A 134 8.76 -6.61 -22.62
C ILE A 134 9.16 -5.15 -22.39
N ALA A 135 8.22 -4.27 -22.01
CA ALA A 135 8.45 -2.82 -21.87
C ALA A 135 9.69 -2.44 -21.03
N PRO A 136 9.83 -2.86 -19.76
CA PRO A 136 11.01 -2.51 -18.97
C PRO A 136 12.31 -3.06 -19.58
N PHE A 137 12.25 -4.24 -20.21
CA PHE A 137 13.41 -4.86 -20.85
C PHE A 137 13.84 -4.13 -22.12
N CYS A 138 12.92 -3.53 -22.88
CA CYS A 138 13.28 -2.63 -23.96
C CYS A 138 14.12 -1.45 -23.45
N SER A 139 13.78 -0.88 -22.30
CA SER A 139 14.54 0.20 -21.69
C SER A 139 15.94 -0.26 -21.26
N LEU A 140 16.03 -1.39 -20.54
CA LEU A 140 17.30 -2.00 -20.13
C LEU A 140 18.20 -2.28 -21.34
N ILE A 141 17.68 -2.95 -22.37
CA ILE A 141 18.44 -3.33 -23.56
C ILE A 141 18.94 -2.09 -24.31
N GLN A 142 18.11 -1.07 -24.50
CA GLN A 142 18.54 0.16 -25.17
C GLN A 142 19.63 0.92 -24.39
N SER A 143 19.61 0.84 -23.04
CA SER A 143 20.64 1.45 -22.18
C SER A 143 22.00 0.74 -22.22
N MET A 144 22.08 -0.47 -22.78
CA MET A 144 23.33 -1.25 -22.84
C MET A 144 24.47 -0.54 -23.56
N LYS A 145 24.17 0.36 -24.50
CA LYS A 145 25.19 1.15 -25.22
C LYS A 145 26.00 2.04 -24.28
N GLU A 146 25.36 2.54 -23.22
CA GLU A 146 25.97 3.41 -22.22
C GLU A 146 26.54 2.59 -21.06
N ASN A 147 26.00 1.41 -20.79
CA ASN A 147 26.54 0.45 -19.83
C ASN A 147 27.74 -0.33 -20.41
N ILE A 148 28.86 0.36 -20.59
CA ILE A 148 30.08 -0.20 -21.18
C ILE A 148 30.84 -1.16 -20.25
N GLU A 149 30.59 -1.08 -18.94
CA GLU A 149 31.25 -1.89 -17.92
C GLU A 149 30.75 -3.34 -17.91
N ARG A 150 29.45 -3.54 -18.16
CA ARG A 150 28.85 -4.88 -18.30
C ARG A 150 29.37 -5.61 -19.54
N LYS A 151 30.27 -6.57 -19.35
CA LYS A 151 30.77 -7.47 -20.41
C LYS A 151 30.02 -8.80 -20.48
N VAL A 152 29.32 -9.17 -19.41
CA VAL A 152 28.57 -10.43 -19.29
C VAL A 152 27.30 -10.35 -20.15
N PRO A 153 26.95 -11.41 -20.91
CA PRO A 153 25.76 -11.40 -21.75
C PRO A 153 24.47 -11.31 -20.93
N ILE A 154 23.48 -10.65 -21.50
CA ILE A 154 22.10 -10.61 -21.02
C ILE A 154 21.28 -11.55 -21.91
N ARG A 155 20.53 -12.45 -21.28
CA ARG A 155 19.67 -13.41 -22.00
C ARG A 155 18.21 -13.01 -21.84
N LEU A 156 17.48 -12.91 -22.94
CA LEU A 156 16.05 -12.60 -22.95
C LEU A 156 15.24 -13.81 -23.47
N LEU A 157 14.29 -14.29 -22.68
CA LEU A 157 13.20 -15.13 -23.14
C LEU A 157 11.97 -14.24 -23.34
N TYR A 158 11.48 -14.15 -24.56
CA TYR A 158 10.29 -13.35 -24.88
C TYR A 158 9.20 -14.22 -25.51
N ALA A 159 8.00 -14.21 -24.94
CA ALA A 159 6.87 -14.93 -25.49
C ALA A 159 5.68 -14.01 -25.77
N ASP A 160 4.98 -14.27 -26.87
CA ASP A 160 3.67 -13.70 -27.16
C ASP A 160 2.86 -14.72 -27.96
N ARG A 161 1.55 -14.53 -28.07
CA ARG A 161 0.64 -15.44 -28.79
C ARG A 161 1.03 -15.64 -30.26
N SER A 162 1.64 -14.62 -30.87
CA SER A 162 2.14 -14.67 -32.25
C SER A 162 3.21 -13.60 -32.47
N GLU A 163 4.06 -13.78 -33.49
CA GLU A 163 5.01 -12.75 -33.92
C GLU A 163 4.32 -11.42 -34.27
N ALA A 164 3.17 -11.48 -34.95
CA ALA A 164 2.41 -10.29 -35.31
C ALA A 164 1.94 -9.47 -34.10
N ARG A 165 1.76 -10.14 -32.95
CA ARG A 165 1.39 -9.49 -31.69
C ARG A 165 2.60 -9.01 -30.91
N ALA A 166 3.79 -9.57 -31.07
CA ALA A 166 4.96 -9.22 -30.26
C ALA A 166 5.47 -7.78 -30.50
N PRO A 167 5.21 -6.79 -29.61
CA PRO A 167 5.84 -5.48 -29.72
C PRO A 167 7.37 -5.62 -29.68
N TYR A 168 8.07 -4.76 -30.43
CA TYR A 168 9.53 -4.65 -30.46
C TYR A 168 10.30 -5.89 -30.95
N LEU A 169 9.66 -6.92 -31.53
CA LEU A 169 10.38 -8.11 -32.00
C LEU A 169 11.40 -7.80 -33.11
N GLU A 170 11.06 -6.92 -34.05
CA GLU A 170 12.01 -6.48 -35.10
C GLU A 170 13.13 -5.60 -34.54
N ASP A 171 12.83 -4.74 -33.57
CA ASP A 171 13.82 -3.93 -32.89
C ASP A 171 14.80 -4.82 -32.10
N LEU A 172 14.31 -5.86 -31.41
CA LEU A 172 15.12 -6.85 -30.71
C LEU A 172 16.06 -7.59 -31.67
N ARG A 173 15.58 -7.99 -32.86
CA ARG A 173 16.42 -8.58 -33.93
C ARG A 173 17.55 -7.63 -34.32
N ALA A 174 17.26 -6.35 -34.49
CA ALA A 174 18.25 -5.34 -34.84
C ALA A 174 19.26 -5.08 -33.70
N TRP A 175 18.78 -5.01 -32.45
CA TRP A 175 19.63 -4.80 -31.27
C TRP A 175 20.58 -5.98 -31.03
N ALA A 176 20.10 -7.21 -31.12
CA ALA A 176 20.92 -8.41 -30.95
C ALA A 176 21.96 -8.58 -32.08
N LYS A 177 21.67 -8.06 -33.28
CA LYS A 177 22.65 -7.99 -34.37
C LYS A 177 23.75 -6.96 -34.08
N GLY A 178 23.39 -5.84 -33.44
CA GLY A 178 24.29 -4.72 -33.14
C GLY A 178 25.13 -4.89 -31.86
N ASP A 179 24.68 -5.68 -30.90
CA ASP A 179 25.39 -5.94 -29.65
C ASP A 179 25.36 -7.43 -29.30
N LYS A 180 26.53 -8.08 -29.38
CA LYS A 180 26.69 -9.52 -29.10
C LYS A 180 26.46 -9.90 -27.64
N ARG A 181 26.37 -8.92 -26.74
CA ARG A 181 26.00 -9.14 -25.33
C ARG A 181 24.52 -9.45 -25.17
N LEU A 182 23.67 -9.19 -26.18
CA LEU A 182 22.25 -9.52 -26.14
C LEU A 182 21.98 -10.85 -26.83
N GLU A 183 21.65 -11.86 -26.03
CA GLU A 183 21.12 -13.14 -26.50
C GLU A 183 19.61 -13.16 -26.27
N TYR A 184 18.81 -13.57 -27.24
CA TYR A 184 17.37 -13.70 -27.03
C TYR A 184 16.78 -14.93 -27.72
N SER A 185 15.68 -15.43 -27.17
CA SER A 185 14.79 -16.40 -27.78
C SER A 185 13.37 -15.86 -27.80
N PHE A 186 12.67 -16.09 -28.90
CA PHE A 186 11.25 -15.74 -29.04
C PHE A 186 10.39 -17.00 -29.14
N ILE A 187 9.30 -17.02 -28.39
CA ILE A 187 8.30 -18.09 -28.41
C ILE A 187 6.98 -17.53 -28.92
N SER A 188 6.49 -18.11 -30.01
CA SER A 188 5.15 -17.85 -30.54
C SER A 188 4.19 -18.88 -29.97
N GLY A 189 3.31 -18.46 -29.06
CA GLY A 189 2.30 -19.32 -28.46
C GLY A 189 2.29 -19.27 -26.93
N GLU A 190 1.75 -20.31 -26.33
CA GLU A 190 1.78 -20.49 -24.88
C GLU A 190 3.14 -21.02 -24.43
N ILE A 191 3.62 -20.53 -23.29
CA ILE A 191 4.85 -21.01 -22.67
C ILE A 191 4.59 -22.30 -21.90
N SER A 192 5.55 -23.20 -21.95
CA SER A 192 5.62 -24.41 -21.13
C SER A 192 6.79 -24.33 -20.14
N PRO A 193 6.76 -25.09 -19.04
CA PRO A 193 7.91 -25.16 -18.12
C PRO A 193 9.24 -25.56 -18.78
N ASN A 194 9.20 -26.28 -19.90
CA ASN A 194 10.41 -26.69 -20.62
C ASN A 194 11.11 -25.53 -21.34
N ASP A 195 10.38 -24.47 -21.67
CA ASP A 195 10.90 -23.34 -22.42
C ASP A 195 11.90 -22.49 -21.63
N PHE A 196 11.88 -22.61 -20.30
CA PHE A 196 12.80 -21.92 -19.41
C PHE A 196 14.16 -22.62 -19.30
N LYS A 197 14.25 -23.92 -19.60
CA LYS A 197 15.47 -24.74 -19.43
C LYS A 197 16.75 -24.14 -20.03
N PRO A 198 16.73 -23.54 -21.25
CA PRO A 198 17.93 -22.92 -21.81
C PRO A 198 18.47 -21.74 -20.98
N PHE A 199 17.60 -21.07 -20.22
CA PHE A 199 17.90 -19.86 -19.46
C PHE A 199 18.30 -20.12 -18.01
N LEU A 200 18.14 -21.36 -17.55
CA LEU A 200 18.35 -21.81 -16.17
C LEU A 200 19.76 -22.35 -15.89
N LYS A 201 20.67 -22.27 -16.87
CA LYS A 201 22.04 -22.81 -16.75
C LYS A 201 22.92 -22.02 -15.78
N ASP A 202 22.56 -20.77 -15.51
CA ASP A 202 23.38 -19.84 -14.76
C ASP A 202 22.78 -19.60 -13.37
N LYS A 203 23.31 -20.31 -12.38
CA LYS A 203 22.84 -20.23 -11.00
C LYS A 203 23.25 -18.94 -10.30
N ALA A 204 24.16 -18.14 -10.87
CA ALA A 204 24.54 -16.84 -10.33
C ALA A 204 23.71 -15.70 -10.92
N ALA A 205 22.86 -15.99 -11.92
CA ALA A 205 22.08 -14.96 -12.60
C ALA A 205 20.99 -14.37 -11.69
N LEU A 206 20.67 -13.10 -11.93
CA LEU A 206 19.41 -12.49 -11.51
C LEU A 206 18.36 -12.63 -12.62
N TYR A 207 17.16 -13.02 -12.23
CA TYR A 207 16.03 -13.29 -13.12
C TYR A 207 15.00 -12.18 -12.97
N PHE A 208 14.72 -11.46 -14.04
CA PHE A 208 13.69 -10.42 -14.07
C PHE A 208 12.52 -10.92 -14.90
N VAL A 209 11.32 -10.90 -14.32
CA VAL A 209 10.12 -11.45 -14.95
C VAL A 209 9.04 -10.37 -15.04
N SER A 210 8.50 -10.15 -16.24
CA SER A 210 7.37 -9.24 -16.47
C SER A 210 6.42 -9.80 -17.53
N GLY A 211 5.11 -9.74 -17.28
CA GLY A 211 4.08 -10.25 -18.17
C GLY A 211 2.69 -10.15 -17.57
N SER A 212 1.74 -10.92 -18.13
CA SER A 212 0.44 -11.11 -17.47
C SER A 212 0.59 -11.96 -16.20
N GLN A 213 -0.40 -11.89 -15.31
CA GLN A 213 -0.41 -12.64 -14.06
C GLN A 213 -0.07 -14.13 -14.27
N ASN A 214 -0.85 -14.80 -15.12
CA ASN A 214 -0.65 -16.20 -15.44
C ASN A 214 0.76 -16.49 -16.03
N PHE A 215 1.30 -15.59 -16.84
CA PHE A 215 2.63 -15.78 -17.43
C PHE A 215 3.71 -15.76 -16.35
N VAL A 216 3.64 -14.78 -15.45
CA VAL A 216 4.60 -14.66 -14.36
C VAL A 216 4.46 -15.80 -13.36
N ASP A 217 3.24 -16.26 -13.06
CA ASP A 217 3.03 -17.41 -12.17
C ASP A 217 3.67 -18.68 -12.73
N VAL A 218 3.52 -18.95 -14.03
CA VAL A 218 4.18 -20.07 -14.72
C VAL A 218 5.70 -19.91 -14.71
N ALA A 219 6.20 -18.71 -15.00
CA ALA A 219 7.64 -18.44 -14.96
C ALA A 219 8.22 -18.62 -13.55
N HIS A 220 7.59 -18.06 -12.52
CA HIS A 220 8.01 -18.19 -11.11
C HIS A 220 8.05 -19.67 -10.69
N ALA A 221 6.99 -20.42 -10.96
CA ALA A 221 6.93 -21.85 -10.65
C ALA A 221 8.06 -22.63 -11.35
N SER A 222 8.31 -22.34 -12.62
CA SER A 222 9.38 -22.99 -13.38
C SER A 222 10.77 -22.65 -12.84
N LEU A 223 11.03 -21.39 -12.49
CA LEU A 223 12.30 -20.97 -11.89
C LEU A 223 12.55 -21.67 -10.54
N LEU A 224 11.53 -21.75 -9.67
CA LEU A 224 11.61 -22.45 -8.40
C LEU A 224 11.87 -23.96 -8.55
N GLU A 225 11.15 -24.62 -9.46
CA GLU A 225 11.31 -26.06 -9.74
C GLU A 225 12.76 -26.40 -10.17
N HIS A 226 13.43 -25.45 -10.82
CA HIS A 226 14.81 -25.60 -11.26
C HIS A 226 15.84 -25.06 -10.25
N GLY A 227 15.41 -24.73 -9.03
CA GLY A 227 16.27 -24.40 -7.91
C GLY A 227 16.84 -22.98 -7.95
N ILE A 228 16.19 -22.05 -8.65
CA ILE A 228 16.51 -20.63 -8.55
C ILE A 228 15.84 -20.09 -7.28
N ALA A 229 16.60 -19.41 -6.43
CA ALA A 229 16.08 -18.88 -5.18
C ALA A 229 15.28 -17.58 -5.40
N ASP A 230 14.28 -17.32 -4.55
CA ASP A 230 13.43 -16.12 -4.64
C ASP A 230 14.25 -14.82 -4.59
N ASN A 231 15.32 -14.77 -3.80
CA ASN A 231 16.21 -13.61 -3.72
C ASN A 231 16.97 -13.31 -5.03
N GLN A 232 16.97 -14.25 -5.99
CA GLN A 232 17.52 -14.07 -7.34
C GLN A 232 16.48 -13.56 -8.33
N MET A 233 15.19 -13.56 -7.95
CA MET A 233 14.10 -13.18 -8.84
C MET A 233 13.62 -11.75 -8.57
N ARG A 234 13.24 -11.03 -9.62
CA ARG A 234 12.66 -9.69 -9.57
C ARG A 234 11.41 -9.69 -10.44
N PHE A 235 10.35 -9.09 -9.93
CA PHE A 235 9.06 -8.99 -10.61
C PHE A 235 8.63 -7.52 -10.70
N GLU A 236 7.86 -7.18 -11.73
CA GLU A 236 7.33 -5.83 -11.88
C GLU A 236 6.14 -5.60 -10.93
N ASN A 237 6.08 -4.45 -10.24
CA ASN A 237 5.08 -4.07 -9.21
C ASN A 237 3.61 -3.98 -9.71
N PHE A 238 3.31 -4.48 -10.91
CA PHE A 238 1.94 -4.70 -11.42
C PHE A 238 1.36 -6.05 -11.04
N HIS A 239 2.22 -6.91 -10.50
CA HIS A 239 1.82 -8.10 -9.79
C HIS A 239 1.36 -7.74 -8.38
N PRO A 240 0.21 -8.24 -7.90
CA PRO A 240 0.12 -8.53 -6.49
C PRO A 240 1.29 -9.48 -6.20
N THR A 241 2.16 -9.06 -5.28
CA THR A 241 3.22 -9.88 -4.69
C THR A 241 2.64 -11.22 -4.29
N MET A 242 2.89 -12.24 -5.11
CA MET A 242 2.22 -13.54 -5.05
C MET A 242 0.68 -13.41 -5.11
N SER A 243 -0.02 -14.45 -5.56
CA SER A 243 -1.39 -14.61 -5.06
C SER A 243 -1.25 -14.60 -3.53
N PHE A 244 -1.80 -13.63 -2.81
CA PHE A 244 -1.74 -13.62 -1.34
C PHE A 244 -2.24 -14.97 -0.78
N THR A 245 -3.11 -15.64 -1.52
CA THR A 245 -3.49 -17.06 -1.43
C THR A 245 -2.31 -18.03 -1.34
N LYS A 246 -1.29 -17.88 -2.21
CA LYS A 246 -0.03 -18.67 -2.23
C LYS A 246 0.90 -18.28 -1.08
N PHE A 247 0.98 -17.00 -0.71
CA PHE A 247 1.69 -16.58 0.51
C PHE A 247 1.05 -17.17 1.78
N ILE A 248 -0.28 -17.13 1.90
CA ILE A 248 -1.00 -17.81 2.98
C ILE A 248 -0.79 -19.33 2.89
N HIS A 249 -0.86 -19.94 1.71
CA HIS A 249 -0.65 -21.39 1.55
C HIS A 249 0.77 -21.82 1.92
N GLU A 250 1.81 -21.09 1.52
CA GLU A 250 3.21 -21.39 1.83
C GLU A 250 3.58 -21.00 3.26
N ALA A 251 3.10 -19.87 3.78
CA ALA A 251 3.35 -19.44 5.17
C ALA A 251 2.57 -20.25 6.21
N PHE A 252 1.38 -20.79 5.88
CA PHE A 252 0.56 -21.57 6.82
C PHE A 252 0.69 -23.09 6.67
N LEU A 253 1.14 -23.63 5.52
CA LEU A 253 1.28 -25.09 5.33
C LEU A 253 2.74 -25.53 5.13
N GLY A 254 3.67 -24.59 4.96
CA GLY A 254 5.08 -24.84 4.59
C GLY A 254 6.00 -25.26 5.74
N ASN A 255 5.52 -26.10 6.66
CA ASN A 255 6.40 -26.87 7.54
C ASN A 255 5.79 -28.25 7.84
N SER A 256 5.52 -29.00 6.78
CA SER A 256 5.51 -30.45 6.86
C SER A 256 6.23 -31.02 5.65
N SER A 257 7.46 -31.48 5.91
CA SER A 257 8.24 -32.30 5.01
C SER A 257 7.38 -33.40 4.38
N LYS A 258 7.41 -33.46 3.03
CA LYS A 258 6.69 -34.35 2.11
C LYS A 258 5.19 -34.05 1.94
N ILE A 259 4.88 -33.14 1.02
CA ILE A 259 3.60 -33.18 0.32
C ILE A 259 3.88 -33.02 -1.18
N SER A 260 3.48 -34.03 -1.95
CA SER A 260 3.41 -34.03 -3.43
C SER A 260 2.60 -32.82 -3.94
N PRO A 261 2.66 -32.45 -5.24
CA PRO A 261 1.93 -31.31 -5.77
C PRO A 261 0.44 -31.49 -5.47
N VAL A 262 -0.11 -30.70 -4.56
CA VAL A 262 -1.55 -30.67 -4.33
C VAL A 262 -2.12 -29.79 -5.43
N ASP A 263 -2.87 -30.44 -6.31
CA ASP A 263 -3.75 -29.81 -7.29
C ASP A 263 -4.69 -28.86 -6.53
N VAL A 264 -4.43 -27.55 -6.59
CA VAL A 264 -5.26 -26.56 -5.91
C VAL A 264 -6.54 -26.44 -6.73
N ASN A 265 -7.53 -27.27 -6.39
CA ASN A 265 -8.83 -27.30 -7.04
C ASN A 265 -9.46 -25.89 -7.13
N HIS A 266 -10.22 -25.65 -8.20
CA HIS A 266 -10.98 -24.41 -8.46
C HIS A 266 -11.88 -23.97 -7.28
N ASP A 267 -12.29 -24.91 -6.42
CA ASP A 267 -13.05 -24.68 -5.18
C ASP A 267 -12.22 -23.95 -4.10
N THR A 268 -10.93 -24.26 -3.96
CA THR A 268 -10.04 -23.63 -2.96
C THR A 268 -9.74 -22.17 -3.33
N GLU A 269 -9.46 -21.90 -4.61
CA GLU A 269 -9.26 -20.54 -5.12
C GLU A 269 -10.55 -19.71 -5.01
N SER A 270 -11.69 -20.31 -5.31
CA SER A 270 -13.01 -19.67 -5.13
C SER A 270 -13.30 -19.34 -3.66
N ARG A 271 -13.02 -20.27 -2.73
CA ARG A 271 -13.17 -20.04 -1.28
C ARG A 271 -12.25 -18.94 -0.77
N LEU A 272 -11.01 -18.89 -1.25
CA LEU A 272 -10.06 -17.87 -0.85
C LEU A 272 -10.47 -16.50 -1.40
N ASN A 273 -10.95 -16.42 -2.65
CA ASN A 273 -11.53 -15.18 -3.19
C ASN A 273 -12.77 -14.71 -2.42
N ILE A 274 -13.62 -15.63 -1.94
CA ILE A 274 -14.76 -15.31 -1.08
C ILE A 274 -14.26 -14.76 0.26
N LEU A 275 -13.26 -15.37 0.89
CA LEU A 275 -12.67 -14.89 2.14
C LEU A 275 -12.02 -13.51 1.97
N PHE A 276 -11.31 -13.26 0.86
CA PHE A 276 -10.77 -11.92 0.57
C PHE A 276 -11.86 -10.89 0.35
N SER A 277 -12.89 -11.24 -0.42
CA SER A 277 -14.03 -10.36 -0.64
C SER A 277 -14.74 -10.04 0.69
N ALA A 278 -14.82 -10.99 1.61
CA ALA A 278 -15.36 -10.77 2.95
C ALA A 278 -14.48 -9.83 3.80
N ILE A 279 -13.15 -9.98 3.73
CA ILE A 279 -12.19 -9.11 4.43
C ILE A 279 -12.16 -7.69 3.84
N GLU A 280 -12.31 -7.53 2.53
CA GLU A 280 -12.36 -6.22 1.87
C GLU A 280 -13.70 -5.50 2.09
N SER A 281 -14.79 -6.26 2.18
CA SER A 281 -16.13 -5.71 2.40
C SER A 281 -16.45 -5.39 3.86
N THR A 282 -15.64 -5.87 4.82
CA THR A 282 -15.83 -5.53 6.22
C THR A 282 -15.61 -4.03 6.48
N SER A 283 -16.35 -3.50 7.45
CA SER A 283 -16.16 -2.14 7.98
C SER A 283 -15.03 -2.05 8.99
N HIS A 284 -14.47 -3.18 9.45
CA HIS A 284 -13.42 -3.20 10.46
C HIS A 284 -12.05 -3.01 9.83
N HIS A 285 -11.20 -2.18 10.45
CA HIS A 285 -9.81 -2.01 10.03
C HIS A 285 -9.08 -3.34 10.22
N ILE A 286 -8.50 -3.87 9.13
CA ILE A 286 -7.69 -5.09 9.15
C ILE A 286 -6.38 -4.81 8.44
N MET A 287 -5.27 -5.18 9.07
CA MET A 287 -3.93 -5.06 8.54
C MET A 287 -3.08 -6.27 8.92
N ILE A 288 -2.16 -6.64 8.04
CA ILE A 288 -1.19 -7.70 8.28
C ILE A 288 0.22 -7.15 8.03
N THR A 289 1.15 -7.51 8.91
CA THR A 289 2.57 -7.15 8.80
C THR A 289 3.46 -8.38 8.77
N ASP A 290 4.68 -8.22 8.27
CA ASP A 290 5.77 -9.17 8.49
C ASP A 290 6.22 -9.18 9.98
N VAL A 291 7.19 -10.03 10.32
CA VAL A 291 7.73 -10.15 11.68
C VAL A 291 8.51 -8.91 12.14
N GLN A 292 8.93 -8.04 11.22
CA GLN A 292 9.60 -6.77 11.47
C GLN A 292 8.60 -5.61 11.64
N GLY A 293 7.31 -5.84 11.40
CA GLY A 293 6.24 -4.85 11.52
C GLY A 293 6.00 -4.02 10.26
N ASN A 294 6.54 -4.42 9.11
CA ASN A 294 6.24 -3.76 7.84
C ASN A 294 4.90 -4.26 7.31
N VAL A 295 4.03 -3.34 6.90
CA VAL A 295 2.72 -3.69 6.33
C VAL A 295 2.91 -4.44 5.03
N ILE A 296 2.27 -5.61 4.95
CA ILE A 296 2.18 -6.42 3.73
C ILE A 296 0.76 -6.44 3.16
N TYR A 297 -0.25 -6.11 3.98
CA TYR A 297 -1.64 -6.00 3.57
C TYR A 297 -2.42 -5.03 4.47
N ALA A 298 -3.33 -4.25 3.90
CA ALA A 298 -4.33 -3.49 4.63
C ALA A 298 -5.61 -3.37 3.80
N ASN A 299 -6.76 -3.63 4.42
CA ASN A 299 -8.05 -3.63 3.73
C ASN A 299 -8.57 -2.20 3.45
N ALA A 300 -9.64 -2.09 2.67
CA ALA A 300 -10.27 -0.79 2.39
C ALA A 300 -10.72 -0.02 3.64
N ALA A 301 -11.13 -0.71 4.72
CA ALA A 301 -11.49 -0.06 5.97
C ALA A 301 -10.30 0.58 6.68
N ALA A 302 -9.13 -0.07 6.66
CA ALA A 302 -7.90 0.50 7.22
C ALA A 302 -7.49 1.79 6.49
N GLN A 303 -7.62 1.80 5.16
CA GLN A 303 -7.34 3.00 4.37
C GLN A 303 -8.32 4.14 4.70
N ARG A 304 -9.62 3.86 4.83
CA ARG A 304 -10.63 4.86 5.22
C ARG A 304 -10.39 5.41 6.62
N MET A 305 -10.07 4.54 7.58
CA MET A 305 -9.85 4.93 8.97
C MET A 305 -8.58 5.79 9.11
N THR A 306 -7.46 5.34 8.56
CA THR A 306 -6.19 6.07 8.74
C THR A 306 -6.04 7.27 7.81
N GLY A 307 -6.73 7.27 6.66
CA GLY A 307 -6.57 8.25 5.59
C GLY A 307 -5.36 8.01 4.68
N PHE A 308 -4.56 6.98 4.93
CA PHE A 308 -3.45 6.57 4.07
C PHE A 308 -3.92 5.55 3.03
N THR A 309 -3.37 5.61 1.82
CA THR A 309 -3.63 4.57 0.83
C THR A 309 -2.81 3.31 1.14
N PHE A 310 -3.25 2.16 0.65
CA PHE A 310 -2.49 0.93 0.82
C PHE A 310 -1.07 1.04 0.26
N ASP A 311 -0.90 1.71 -0.89
CA ASP A 311 0.43 1.96 -1.47
C ASP A 311 1.36 2.76 -0.55
N GLU A 312 0.81 3.67 0.27
CA GLU A 312 1.59 4.44 1.26
C GLU A 312 1.92 3.60 2.49
N MET A 313 1.02 2.67 2.85
CA MET A 313 1.21 1.77 3.99
C MET A 313 2.22 0.66 3.67
N LEU A 314 2.17 0.10 2.45
CA LEU A 314 2.93 -1.07 2.03
C LEU A 314 4.44 -0.87 2.25
N GLY A 315 5.06 -1.83 2.94
CA GLY A 315 6.48 -1.79 3.28
C GLY A 315 6.87 -0.79 4.38
N ASN A 316 5.94 0.05 4.85
CA ASN A 316 6.14 0.94 5.99
C ASN A 316 5.63 0.28 7.28
N THR A 317 5.95 0.89 8.42
CA THR A 317 5.42 0.43 9.72
C THR A 317 4.19 1.24 10.12
N PRO A 318 3.31 0.71 11.00
CA PRO A 318 2.16 1.43 11.54
C PRO A 318 2.50 2.74 12.26
N ARG A 319 3.79 3.05 12.49
CA ARG A 319 4.24 4.38 12.94
C ARG A 319 3.85 5.52 12.00
N LEU A 320 3.47 5.20 10.75
CA LEU A 320 2.95 6.16 9.79
C LEU A 320 1.70 6.90 10.30
N TRP A 321 0.81 6.20 11.02
CA TRP A 321 -0.37 6.78 11.69
C TRP A 321 -0.37 6.59 13.21
N GLY A 322 0.49 5.73 13.75
CA GLY A 322 0.62 5.46 15.18
C GLY A 322 1.91 6.01 15.79
N GLY A 323 2.45 5.30 16.78
CA GLY A 323 3.74 5.67 17.41
C GLY A 323 3.64 6.68 18.55
N LEU A 324 2.43 7.01 19.02
CA LEU A 324 2.21 8.06 20.04
C LEU A 324 2.29 7.56 21.48
N MET A 325 2.46 6.26 21.69
CA MET A 325 2.60 5.68 23.03
C MET A 325 4.04 5.82 23.58
N PRO A 326 4.23 5.79 24.91
CA PRO A 326 5.57 5.81 25.50
C PRO A 326 6.46 4.67 25.01
N ARG A 327 7.78 4.87 24.98
CA ARG A 327 8.74 3.84 24.54
C ARG A 327 8.65 2.54 25.35
N SER A 328 8.34 2.62 26.64
CA SER A 328 8.15 1.45 27.51
C SER A 328 7.02 0.55 27.01
N PHE A 329 5.91 1.15 26.57
CA PHE A 329 4.79 0.44 26.00
C PHE A 329 5.21 -0.38 24.78
N TYR A 330 5.88 0.24 23.80
CA TYR A 330 6.29 -0.48 22.58
C TYR A 330 7.30 -1.60 22.86
N ARG A 331 8.19 -1.44 23.84
CA ARG A 331 9.11 -2.51 24.24
C ARG A 331 8.35 -3.73 24.78
N ASP A 332 7.38 -3.49 25.66
CA ASP A 332 6.60 -4.56 26.29
C ASP A 332 5.63 -5.20 25.28
N PHE A 333 5.07 -4.40 24.36
CA PHE A 333 4.30 -4.84 23.21
C PHE A 333 5.09 -5.83 22.34
N TRP A 334 6.26 -5.44 21.83
CA TRP A 334 7.08 -6.29 20.96
C TRP A 334 7.55 -7.57 21.64
N LYS A 335 7.88 -7.49 22.95
CA LYS A 335 8.19 -8.66 23.75
C LYS A 335 7.00 -9.64 23.82
N THR A 336 5.79 -9.12 23.97
CA THR A 336 4.58 -9.92 24.12
C THR A 336 4.19 -10.60 22.81
N ILE A 337 4.07 -9.84 21.72
CA ILE A 337 3.70 -10.43 20.41
C ILE A 337 4.78 -11.33 19.83
N GLY A 338 6.06 -10.99 20.04
CA GLY A 338 7.19 -11.83 19.63
C GLY A 338 7.29 -13.14 20.41
N SER A 339 6.74 -13.20 21.64
CA SER A 339 6.61 -14.45 22.40
C SER A 339 5.42 -15.32 21.96
N GLY A 340 4.72 -14.93 20.89
CA GLY A 340 3.57 -15.66 20.36
C GLY A 340 2.27 -15.42 21.13
N ASN A 341 2.17 -14.35 21.92
CA ASN A 341 0.97 -13.97 22.67
C ASN A 341 0.21 -12.82 21.98
N ARG A 342 -1.12 -12.79 22.13
CA ARG A 342 -1.96 -11.68 21.63
C ARG A 342 -1.81 -10.45 22.53
N VAL A 343 -2.05 -9.27 21.96
CA VAL A 343 -2.13 -8.00 22.70
C VAL A 343 -3.41 -7.28 22.32
N ASP A 344 -4.24 -7.01 23.32
CA ASP A 344 -5.41 -6.14 23.22
C ASP A 344 -5.10 -4.84 23.96
N THR A 345 -5.22 -3.70 23.29
CA THR A 345 -4.76 -2.43 23.86
C THR A 345 -5.45 -1.23 23.24
N GLU A 346 -5.57 -0.15 24.00
CA GLU A 346 -6.04 1.13 23.48
C GLU A 346 -4.86 1.99 23.04
N LEU A 347 -4.93 2.52 21.83
CA LEU A 347 -3.90 3.37 21.24
C LEU A 347 -4.49 4.72 20.86
N ILE A 348 -3.64 5.73 20.84
CA ILE A 348 -3.93 7.01 20.19
C ILE A 348 -3.17 7.03 18.89
N ASN A 349 -3.91 7.18 17.79
CA ASN A 349 -3.38 7.28 16.45
C ASN A 349 -3.69 8.68 15.87
N ARG A 350 -3.02 9.01 14.77
CA ARG A 350 -3.17 10.24 14.02
C ARG A 350 -3.45 9.91 12.56
N ARG A 351 -4.58 10.38 12.05
CA ARG A 351 -4.93 10.23 10.63
C ARG A 351 -3.98 11.03 9.75
N LYS A 352 -3.98 10.77 8.45
CA LYS A 352 -3.17 11.49 7.46
C LYS A 352 -3.39 13.01 7.49
N ASP A 353 -4.62 13.45 7.79
CA ASP A 353 -4.98 14.86 7.91
C ASP A 353 -4.54 15.52 9.24
N GLY A 354 -3.95 14.75 10.16
CA GLY A 354 -3.49 15.20 11.47
C GLY A 354 -4.48 14.99 12.62
N THR A 355 -5.72 14.55 12.35
CA THR A 355 -6.74 14.31 13.37
C THR A 355 -6.35 13.16 14.28
N LEU A 356 -6.38 13.37 15.59
CA LEU A 356 -6.17 12.30 16.57
C LEU A 356 -7.44 11.50 16.79
N TYR A 357 -7.29 10.18 16.95
CA TYR A 357 -8.39 9.27 17.22
C TYR A 357 -7.94 8.16 18.16
N SER A 358 -8.86 7.71 19.00
CA SER A 358 -8.64 6.59 19.92
C SER A 358 -9.07 5.29 19.24
N VAL A 359 -8.22 4.27 19.31
CA VAL A 359 -8.52 2.95 18.78
C VAL A 359 -8.41 1.88 19.85
N LEU A 360 -9.33 0.92 19.82
CA LEU A 360 -9.12 -0.37 20.44
C LEU A 360 -8.46 -1.29 19.41
N ALA A 361 -7.23 -1.70 19.70
CA ALA A 361 -6.41 -2.51 18.80
C ALA A 361 -6.27 -3.94 19.35
N HIS A 362 -6.49 -4.93 18.48
CA HIS A 362 -6.29 -6.34 18.74
C HIS A 362 -5.21 -6.87 17.82
N ILE A 363 -4.06 -7.24 18.38
CA ILE A 363 -2.90 -7.70 17.61
C ILE A 363 -2.61 -9.15 17.99
N SER A 364 -2.62 -10.03 17.00
CA SER A 364 -2.34 -11.45 17.19
C SER A 364 -1.19 -11.90 16.28
N PRO A 365 -0.25 -12.71 16.79
CA PRO A 365 0.74 -13.37 15.96
C PRO A 365 0.07 -14.45 15.11
N ILE A 366 0.46 -14.49 13.85
CA ILE A 366 0.20 -15.60 12.96
C ILE A 366 1.34 -16.58 13.12
N LYS A 367 1.02 -17.83 13.41
CA LYS A 367 2.00 -18.90 13.62
C LYS A 367 1.94 -19.91 12.47
N ASP A 368 3.09 -20.45 12.10
CA ASP A 368 3.16 -21.60 11.19
C ASP A 368 2.78 -22.92 11.91
N LEU A 369 2.85 -24.04 11.19
CA LEU A 369 2.56 -25.37 11.75
C LEU A 369 3.53 -25.80 12.87
N ASN A 370 4.73 -25.21 12.92
CA ASN A 370 5.72 -25.47 13.95
C ASN A 370 5.54 -24.56 15.19
N GLY A 371 4.59 -23.62 15.14
CA GLY A 371 4.31 -22.68 16.23
C GLY A 371 5.17 -21.41 16.20
N GLU A 372 6.00 -21.23 15.16
CA GLU A 372 6.84 -20.06 14.98
C GLU A 372 6.04 -18.89 14.43
N VAL A 373 6.31 -17.68 14.93
CA VAL A 373 5.61 -16.47 14.48
C VAL A 373 6.13 -16.04 13.11
N VAL A 374 5.25 -16.01 12.11
CA VAL A 374 5.59 -15.67 10.71
C VAL A 374 5.02 -14.33 10.24
N ALA A 375 4.01 -13.81 10.93
CA ALA A 375 3.40 -12.51 10.64
C ALA A 375 2.60 -12.02 11.85
N TYR A 376 2.08 -10.80 11.78
CA TYR A 376 1.10 -10.29 12.75
C TYR A 376 -0.15 -9.82 12.02
N ILE A 377 -1.32 -10.10 12.59
CA ILE A 377 -2.59 -9.51 12.18
C ILE A 377 -3.06 -8.51 13.24
N GLY A 378 -3.40 -7.32 12.79
CA GLY A 378 -3.96 -6.26 13.62
C GLY A 378 -5.36 -5.91 13.15
N THR A 379 -6.32 -5.86 14.08
CA THR A 379 -7.61 -5.22 13.86
C THR A 379 -7.75 -4.00 14.75
N GLU A 380 -8.38 -2.95 14.22
CA GLU A 380 -8.59 -1.70 14.97
C GLU A 380 -10.05 -1.28 14.89
N GLU A 381 -10.58 -0.79 16.01
CA GLU A 381 -11.91 -0.17 16.09
C GLU A 381 -11.75 1.27 16.57
N ASP A 382 -12.35 2.22 15.86
CA ASP A 382 -12.36 3.62 16.26
C ASP A 382 -13.39 3.85 17.37
N VAL A 383 -12.90 4.04 18.59
CA VAL A 383 -13.72 4.23 19.80
C VAL A 383 -13.78 5.70 20.22
N SER A 384 -13.39 6.62 19.33
CA SER A 384 -13.36 8.06 19.64
C SER A 384 -14.73 8.59 20.08
N TYR A 385 -15.81 8.10 19.46
CA TYR A 385 -17.18 8.51 19.82
C TYR A 385 -17.59 8.05 21.22
N ILE A 386 -17.16 6.84 21.63
CA ILE A 386 -17.44 6.30 22.97
C ILE A 386 -16.71 7.16 24.00
N ARG A 387 -15.44 7.49 23.73
CA ARG A 387 -14.62 8.31 24.63
C ARG A 387 -15.11 9.74 24.76
N SER A 388 -15.64 10.34 23.68
CA SER A 388 -16.25 11.67 23.78
C SER A 388 -17.52 11.63 24.63
N ALA A 389 -18.40 10.64 24.42
CA ALA A 389 -19.63 10.49 25.19
C ALA A 389 -19.36 10.22 26.69
N GLU A 390 -18.41 9.33 27.02
CA GLU A 390 -18.02 9.06 28.41
C GLU A 390 -17.42 10.31 29.09
N ARG A 391 -16.67 11.13 28.34
CA ARG A 391 -16.11 12.37 28.87
C ARG A 391 -17.20 13.39 29.17
N GLU A 392 -18.15 13.57 28.25
CA GLU A 392 -19.31 14.46 28.44
C GLU A 392 -20.16 14.02 29.63
N GLU A 393 -20.45 12.72 29.77
CA GLU A 393 -21.20 12.18 30.90
C GLU A 393 -20.46 12.41 32.22
N LYS A 394 -19.15 12.17 32.25
CA LYS A 394 -18.34 12.37 33.44
C LYS A 394 -18.28 13.85 33.84
N GLU A 395 -18.14 14.75 32.88
CA GLU A 395 -18.18 16.20 33.11
C GLU A 395 -19.54 16.64 33.64
N ALA A 396 -20.63 16.18 33.03
CA ALA A 396 -21.99 16.47 33.49
C ALA A 396 -22.23 15.94 34.91
N ARG A 397 -21.74 14.73 35.23
CA ARG A 397 -21.85 14.14 36.56
C ARG A 397 -21.05 14.92 37.61
N MET A 398 -19.81 15.31 37.29
CA MET A 398 -19.00 16.13 38.19
C MET A 398 -19.65 17.50 38.45
N GLU A 399 -20.27 18.09 37.44
CA GLU A 399 -21.00 19.35 37.60
C GLU A 399 -22.26 19.18 38.47
N ALA A 400 -23.05 18.12 38.24
CA ALA A 400 -24.19 17.80 39.08
C ALA A 400 -23.81 17.54 40.55
N GLU A 401 -22.67 16.87 40.79
CA GLU A 401 -22.17 16.61 42.14
C GLU A 401 -21.71 17.90 42.83
N ARG A 402 -21.06 18.83 42.11
CA ARG A 402 -20.73 20.17 42.62
C ARG A 402 -21.99 20.94 43.00
N GLN A 403 -23.02 20.91 42.15
CA GLN A 403 -24.30 21.55 42.44
C GLN A 403 -25.00 20.93 43.65
N TYR A 404 -24.94 19.61 43.81
CA TYR A 404 -25.50 18.90 44.96
C TYR A 404 -24.82 19.32 46.27
N VAL A 405 -23.49 19.40 46.30
CA VAL A 405 -22.73 19.84 47.50
C VAL A 405 -23.10 21.28 47.88
N VAL A 406 -23.23 22.16 46.88
CA VAL A 406 -23.68 23.55 47.12
C VAL A 406 -25.10 23.58 47.69
N LEU A 407 -26.01 22.79 47.12
CA LEU A 407 -27.40 22.70 47.57
C LEU A 407 -27.51 22.14 49.00
N GLU A 408 -26.74 21.11 49.34
CA GLU A 408 -26.74 20.52 50.68
C GLU A 408 -26.26 21.53 51.73
N ARG A 409 -25.20 22.30 51.41
CA ARG A 409 -24.70 23.39 52.26
C ARG A 409 -25.76 24.47 52.45
N MET A 410 -26.46 24.84 51.38
CA MET A 410 -27.55 25.83 51.45
C MET A 410 -28.72 25.32 52.29
N ASN A 411 -29.10 24.04 52.16
CA ASN A 411 -30.19 23.45 52.93
C ASN A 411 -29.87 23.39 54.43
N ARG A 412 -28.65 22.99 54.82
CA ARG A 412 -28.20 23.04 56.24
C ARG A 412 -28.28 24.46 56.82
N LEU A 413 -27.89 25.48 56.04
CA LEU A 413 -28.01 26.88 56.45
C LEU A 413 -29.47 27.30 56.65
N MET A 414 -30.37 26.89 55.74
CA MET A 414 -31.80 27.18 55.86
C MET A 414 -32.44 26.50 57.08
N VAL A 415 -32.20 25.21 57.29
CA VAL A 415 -32.69 24.48 58.48
C VAL A 415 -32.17 25.12 59.77
N GLY A 416 -30.88 25.46 59.82
CA GLY A 416 -30.31 26.17 60.97
C GLY A 416 -30.95 27.55 61.20
N ARG A 417 -31.29 28.27 60.12
CA ARG A 417 -32.03 29.54 60.21
C ARG A 417 -33.46 29.33 60.73
N GLU A 418 -34.17 28.31 60.27
CA GLU A 418 -35.52 28.00 60.74
C GLU A 418 -35.56 27.59 62.22
N LEU A 419 -34.61 26.76 62.66
CA LEU A 419 -34.49 26.37 64.07
C LEU A 419 -34.25 27.58 64.96
N ARG A 420 -33.28 28.45 64.60
CA ARG A 420 -33.04 29.72 65.31
C ARG A 420 -34.28 30.61 65.34
N MET A 421 -35.04 30.68 64.23
CA MET A 421 -36.29 31.45 64.18
C MET A 421 -37.37 30.87 65.11
N ARG A 422 -37.45 29.54 65.25
CA ARG A 422 -38.37 28.89 66.20
C ARG A 422 -37.97 29.16 67.66
N GLU A 423 -36.70 29.02 68.00
CA GLU A 423 -36.16 29.34 69.33
C GLU A 423 -36.38 30.81 69.70
N MET A 424 -36.12 31.72 68.75
CA MET A 424 -36.40 33.15 68.91
C MET A 424 -37.89 33.39 69.19
N LYS A 425 -38.80 32.77 68.42
CA LYS A 425 -40.24 32.89 68.65
C LYS A 425 -40.67 32.35 70.02
N GLN A 426 -40.11 31.23 70.46
CA GLN A 426 -40.36 30.68 71.80
C GLN A 426 -39.83 31.59 72.91
N THR A 427 -38.64 32.16 72.74
CA THR A 427 -38.04 33.11 73.68
C THR A 427 -38.87 34.38 73.78
N ILE A 428 -39.30 34.94 72.65
CA ILE A 428 -40.24 36.08 72.60
C ILE A 428 -41.56 35.73 73.32
N LYS A 429 -42.10 34.52 73.12
CA LYS A 429 -43.31 34.07 73.81
C LYS A 429 -43.12 34.00 75.33
N LYS A 430 -42.02 33.41 75.81
CA LYS A 430 -41.69 33.35 77.25
C LYS A 430 -41.47 34.73 77.86
N LEU A 431 -40.81 35.65 77.15
CA LEU A 431 -40.63 37.04 77.61
C LEU A 431 -41.99 37.76 77.74
N LYS A 432 -42.91 37.54 76.79
CA LYS A 432 -44.27 38.08 76.87
C LYS A 432 -45.11 37.48 78.00
N GLU A 433 -44.94 36.20 78.30
CA GLU A 433 -45.62 35.51 79.42
C GLU A 433 -44.99 35.81 80.79
N GLY A 434 -43.69 36.16 80.85
CA GLY A 434 -43.01 36.59 82.07
C GLY A 434 -43.27 38.04 82.44
N SER A 435 -43.44 38.93 81.46
CA SER A 435 -43.82 40.34 81.72
C SER A 435 -45.25 40.52 82.25
N SER A 436 -46.15 39.55 82.05
CA SER A 436 -47.50 39.61 82.64
C SER A 436 -47.56 39.21 84.13
N HIS A 437 -46.44 38.81 84.74
CA HIS A 437 -46.32 38.53 86.18
C HIS A 437 -45.58 39.63 86.95
N HIS A 438 -45.22 40.75 86.31
CA HIS A 438 -44.54 41.88 86.97
C HIS A 438 -45.36 43.17 87.08
N ASP A 439 -46.58 43.20 86.56
CA ASP A 439 -47.56 44.27 86.80
C ASP A 439 -48.58 43.85 87.87
N GLY A 440 -48.08 43.37 89.00
CA GLY A 440 -48.86 42.94 90.16
C GLY A 440 -48.15 43.30 91.46
N VAL A 441 -48.03 44.60 91.72
CA VAL A 441 -47.83 45.19 93.05
C VAL A 441 -48.84 46.31 93.23
#